data_AF-A0A356UHI0-F1
#
_entry.id   AF-A0A356UHI0-F1
#
_cell.length_a   1.000
_cell.length_b   1.000
_cell.length_c   1.000
_cell.angle_alpha   90.00
_cell.angle_beta   90.00
_cell.angle_gamma   90.00
#
_symmetry.space_group_name_H-M   'P 1'
#
loop_
_entity.id
_entity.type
_entity.pdbx_description
1 polymer ?
#
loop_
_entity_poly.entity_id
_entity_poly.type
_entity_poly.pdbx_seq_one_letter_code
_entity_poly.pdbx_strand_id
1 'polypeptide(L)'
;MKLINISLLSEIAQVEFADIVVHVSNPSLNEMRIILADGSFVDIWFSLKLKGRYSFHWDRRVIDGTIYRHDNAPHRRWNEVKTFPKHFHYGREDRVVESQISNVPEEALRDFLLFVRGKMHL
;
A
#
# COMPACT_ATOMS: atom_id res chain seq x y z
N MET A 1 13.71 10.21 -13.29
CA MET A 1 13.47 9.80 -11.89
C MET A 1 12.36 10.66 -11.33
N LYS A 2 11.33 10.08 -10.71
CA LYS A 2 10.28 10.85 -10.01
C LYS A 2 10.46 10.61 -8.52
N LEU A 3 10.78 11.66 -7.77
CA LEU A 3 10.83 11.60 -6.31
C LEU A 3 9.43 11.81 -5.76
N ILE A 4 9.10 11.04 -4.73
CA ILE A 4 7.90 11.21 -3.94
C ILE A 4 8.31 11.86 -2.62
N ASN A 5 7.46 12.75 -2.10
CA ASN A 5 7.69 13.36 -0.80
C ASN A 5 7.38 12.33 0.31
N ILE A 6 8.32 11.41 0.53
CA ILE A 6 8.17 10.35 1.54
C ILE A 6 8.00 10.94 2.93
N SER A 7 8.66 12.06 3.26
CA SER A 7 8.49 12.72 4.56
C SER A 7 7.04 13.16 4.80
N LEU A 8 6.37 13.71 3.78
CA LEU A 8 4.94 14.05 3.87
C LEU A 8 4.07 12.80 4.05
N LEU A 9 4.36 11.72 3.33
CA LEU A 9 3.64 10.46 3.52
C LEU A 9 3.85 9.89 4.93
N SER A 10 5.05 9.99 5.48
CA SER A 10 5.35 9.59 6.86
C SER A 10 4.58 10.44 7.87
N GLU A 11 4.46 11.75 7.64
CA GLU A 11 3.67 12.65 8.49
C GLU A 11 2.19 12.28 8.47
N ILE A 12 1.61 12.09 7.27
CA ILE A 12 0.21 11.63 7.12
C ILE A 12 -0.02 10.33 7.89
N ALA A 13 0.84 9.32 7.71
CA ALA A 13 0.71 8.05 8.39
C ALA A 13 0.79 8.18 9.92
N GLN A 14 1.73 8.97 10.45
CA GLN A 14 1.93 9.13 11.89
C GLN A 14 0.86 10.00 12.55
N VAL A 15 0.34 11.02 11.86
CA VAL A 15 -0.61 11.99 12.44
C VAL A 15 -2.05 11.55 12.24
N GLU A 16 -2.44 11.21 11.01
CA GLU A 16 -3.84 10.93 10.67
C GLU A 16 -4.28 9.49 11.04
N PHE A 17 -3.31 8.59 11.25
CA PHE A 17 -3.54 7.18 11.56
C PHE A 17 -2.80 6.73 12.83
N ALA A 18 -2.57 7.67 13.76
CA ALA A 18 -1.89 7.44 15.04
C ALA A 18 -2.54 6.33 15.90
N ASP A 19 -3.81 6.02 15.66
CA ASP A 19 -4.56 4.96 16.33
C ASP A 19 -4.15 3.54 15.91
N ILE A 20 -3.60 3.37 14.70
CA ILE A 20 -3.16 2.07 14.18
C ILE A 20 -1.66 2.00 13.85
N VAL A 21 -0.98 3.14 13.74
CA VAL A 21 0.45 3.24 13.39
C VAL A 21 1.31 3.28 14.65
N VAL A 22 2.26 2.35 14.76
CA VAL A 22 3.24 2.28 15.85
C VAL A 22 4.55 2.96 15.46
N HIS A 23 5.03 2.71 14.25
CA HIS A 23 6.31 3.23 13.80
C HIS A 23 6.33 3.40 12.27
N VAL A 24 7.01 4.43 11.78
CA VAL A 24 7.26 4.63 10.36
C VAL A 24 8.77 4.75 10.12
N SER A 25 9.24 4.05 9.08
CA SER A 25 10.65 4.08 8.66
C SER A 25 10.74 4.22 7.14
N ASN A 26 11.85 4.79 6.66
CA ASN A 26 12.07 5.07 5.25
C ASN A 26 13.34 4.32 4.80
N PRO A 27 13.23 3.02 4.45
CA PRO A 27 14.40 2.16 4.24
C PRO A 27 15.22 2.56 3.00
N SER A 28 14.62 3.29 2.06
CA SER A 28 15.28 3.75 0.83
C SER A 28 14.56 4.98 0.25
N LEU A 29 15.12 5.53 -0.83
CA LEU A 29 14.45 6.56 -1.62
C LEU A 29 13.14 6.00 -2.20
N ASN A 30 12.05 6.76 -2.05
CA ASN A 30 10.70 6.37 -2.48
C ASN A 30 10.14 5.10 -1.80
N GLU A 31 10.68 4.72 -0.64
CA GLU A 31 10.20 3.59 0.16
C GLU A 31 9.81 4.02 1.56
N MET A 32 8.72 3.45 2.07
CA MET A 32 8.23 3.67 3.41
C MET A 32 7.69 2.35 3.97
N ARG A 33 8.04 2.04 5.21
CA ARG A 33 7.48 0.94 5.99
C ARG A 33 6.75 1.49 7.21
N ILE A 34 5.54 1.03 7.42
CA ILE A 34 4.70 1.34 8.57
C ILE A 34 4.52 0.05 9.38
N ILE A 35 4.89 0.08 10.66
CA ILE A 35 4.59 -0.97 11.63
C ILE A 35 3.24 -0.63 12.28
N LEU A 36 2.33 -1.61 12.29
CA LEU A 36 0.97 -1.45 12.80
C LEU A 36 0.80 -2.02 14.20
N ALA A 37 -0.24 -1.59 14.90
CA ALA A 37 -0.53 -1.96 16.29
C ALA A 37 -0.78 -3.47 16.52
N ASP A 38 -1.19 -4.21 15.49
CA ASP A 38 -1.37 -5.67 15.56
C ASP A 38 -0.08 -6.46 15.27
N GLY A 39 1.06 -5.77 15.10
CA GLY A 39 2.36 -6.36 14.77
C GLY A 39 2.56 -6.67 13.29
N SER A 40 1.56 -6.44 12.43
CA SER A 40 1.71 -6.51 10.98
C SER A 40 2.40 -5.25 10.42
N PHE A 41 2.69 -5.23 9.11
CA PHE A 41 3.35 -4.08 8.48
C PHE A 41 2.83 -3.75 7.09
N VAL A 42 2.89 -2.48 6.74
CA VAL A 42 2.62 -1.94 5.39
C VAL A 42 3.92 -1.46 4.77
N ASP A 43 4.26 -2.01 3.61
CA ASP A 43 5.33 -1.53 2.73
C ASP A 43 4.76 -0.73 1.58
N ILE A 44 5.34 0.45 1.33
CA ILE A 44 4.99 1.33 0.24
C ILE A 44 6.25 1.61 -0.56
N TRP A 45 6.14 1.43 -1.88
CA TRP A 45 7.23 1.63 -2.81
C TRP A 45 6.74 2.37 -4.05
N PHE A 46 7.54 3.34 -4.52
CA PHE A 46 7.35 3.99 -5.81
C PHE A 46 8.60 3.85 -6.67
N SER A 47 8.43 3.44 -7.92
CA SER A 47 9.57 3.22 -8.81
C SER A 47 10.30 4.53 -9.12
N LEU A 48 11.61 4.55 -8.87
CA LEU A 48 12.50 5.63 -9.29
C LEU A 48 12.69 5.67 -10.82
N LYS A 49 12.52 4.53 -11.50
CA LYS A 49 12.78 4.36 -12.94
C LYS A 49 11.50 4.44 -13.79
N LEU A 50 10.45 3.73 -13.37
CA LEU A 50 9.21 3.62 -14.13
C LEU A 50 8.19 4.63 -13.61
N LYS A 51 7.93 5.69 -14.36
CA LYS A 51 7.00 6.76 -13.97
C LYS A 51 5.62 6.18 -13.60
N GLY A 52 5.17 6.45 -12.38
CA GLY A 52 3.84 6.04 -11.91
C GLY A 52 3.73 4.58 -11.48
N ARG A 53 4.80 3.78 -11.54
CA ARG A 53 4.82 2.42 -10.98
C ARG A 53 4.90 2.49 -9.46
N TYR A 54 4.05 1.74 -8.77
CA TYR A 54 4.01 1.72 -7.30
C TYR A 54 3.57 0.35 -6.77
N SER A 55 3.71 0.16 -5.45
CA SER A 55 3.10 -0.92 -4.67
C SER A 55 2.77 -0.42 -3.26
N PHE A 56 1.55 -0.67 -2.79
CA PHE A 56 1.12 -0.56 -1.40
C PHE A 56 0.78 -1.95 -0.91
N HIS A 57 1.55 -2.49 0.03
CA HIS A 57 1.52 -3.89 0.41
C HIS A 57 1.38 -4.04 1.92
N TRP A 58 0.24 -4.55 2.38
CA TRP A 58 0.00 -4.95 3.76
C TRP A 58 0.19 -6.46 3.90
N ASP A 59 1.18 -6.84 4.69
CA ASP A 59 1.51 -8.24 4.95
C ASP A 59 1.04 -8.64 6.36
N ARG A 60 0.07 -9.56 6.41
CA ARG A 60 -0.45 -10.14 7.66
C ARG A 60 -0.26 -11.65 7.70
N ARG A 61 0.66 -12.19 6.89
CA ARG A 61 0.80 -13.65 6.75
C ARG A 61 1.14 -14.35 8.07
N VAL A 62 1.88 -13.67 8.94
CA VAL A 62 2.22 -14.15 10.29
C VAL A 62 1.08 -14.02 11.30
N ILE A 63 0.07 -13.19 11.01
CA ILE A 63 -1.09 -12.95 11.89
C ILE A 63 -2.23 -13.90 11.53
N ASP A 64 -2.69 -13.87 10.27
CA ASP A 64 -3.89 -14.60 9.82
C ASP A 64 -3.74 -15.22 8.42
N GLY A 65 -2.53 -15.20 7.85
CA GLY A 65 -2.26 -15.74 6.51
C GLY A 65 -2.69 -14.81 5.37
N THR A 66 -3.25 -13.63 5.64
CA THR A 66 -3.75 -12.72 4.60
C THR A 66 -2.69 -11.75 4.10
N ILE A 67 -2.92 -11.26 2.87
CA ILE A 67 -2.12 -10.23 2.20
C ILE A 67 -3.04 -9.30 1.42
N TYR A 68 -2.76 -8.00 1.49
CA TYR A 68 -3.47 -7.00 0.71
C TYR A 68 -2.48 -6.14 -0.06
N ARG A 69 -2.59 -6.09 -1.39
CA ARG A 69 -1.62 -5.32 -2.20
C ARG A 69 -2.27 -4.59 -3.36
N HIS A 70 -2.24 -3.26 -3.32
CA HIS A 70 -2.51 -2.45 -4.49
C HIS A 70 -1.20 -2.19 -5.22
N ASP A 71 -1.06 -2.71 -6.43
CA ASP A 71 0.06 -2.36 -7.29
C ASP A 71 -0.44 -2.18 -8.73
N ASN A 72 0.47 -1.81 -9.63
CA ASN A 72 0.14 -1.62 -11.02
C ASN A 72 1.10 -2.31 -11.99
N ALA A 73 1.84 -3.32 -11.55
CA ALA A 73 2.69 -4.09 -12.46
C ALA A 73 1.82 -4.75 -13.55
N PRO A 74 2.18 -4.62 -14.85
CA PRO A 74 1.33 -5.04 -15.97
C PRO A 74 1.43 -6.56 -16.17
N HIS A 75 1.11 -7.32 -15.14
CA HIS A 75 1.09 -8.78 -15.19
C HIS A 75 0.02 -9.21 -16.19
N ARG A 76 0.43 -9.83 -17.30
CA ARG A 76 -0.47 -10.20 -18.41
C ARG A 76 -1.67 -11.04 -17.96
N ARG A 77 -1.51 -11.86 -16.91
CA ARG A 77 -2.59 -12.67 -16.30
C ARG A 77 -3.76 -11.83 -15.73
N TRP A 78 -3.57 -10.54 -15.50
CA TRP A 78 -4.56 -9.62 -14.92
C TRP A 78 -5.09 -8.58 -15.91
N ASN A 79 -4.85 -8.76 -17.21
CA ASN A 79 -5.23 -7.79 -18.24
C ASN A 79 -6.75 -7.58 -18.39
N GLU A 80 -7.57 -8.50 -17.86
CA GLU A 80 -9.04 -8.40 -17.86
C GLU A 80 -9.59 -7.55 -16.71
N VAL A 81 -8.75 -7.17 -15.73
CA VAL A 81 -9.17 -6.25 -14.65
C VAL A 81 -9.45 -4.87 -15.26
N LYS A 82 -10.62 -4.30 -15.02
CA LYS A 82 -11.01 -3.01 -15.64
C LYS A 82 -10.05 -1.86 -15.35
N THR A 83 -9.42 -1.88 -14.17
CA THR A 83 -8.44 -0.87 -13.75
C THR A 83 -7.02 -1.17 -14.24
N PHE A 84 -6.82 -2.23 -15.04
CA PHE A 84 -5.50 -2.64 -15.52
C PHE A 84 -4.74 -1.45 -16.13
N PRO A 85 -3.47 -1.22 -15.75
CA PRO A 85 -2.60 -2.17 -15.04
C PRO A 85 -2.75 -2.16 -13.51
N LYS A 86 -3.53 -1.23 -12.94
CA LYS A 86 -3.82 -1.22 -11.50
C LYS A 86 -4.68 -2.43 -11.13
N HIS A 87 -4.27 -3.11 -10.08
CA HIS A 87 -5.01 -4.24 -9.55
C HIS A 87 -4.80 -4.36 -8.04
N PHE A 88 -5.69 -5.09 -7.39
CA PHE A 88 -5.69 -5.27 -5.95
C PHE A 88 -5.72 -6.75 -5.59
N HIS A 89 -4.69 -7.23 -4.91
CA HIS A 89 -4.66 -8.54 -4.29
C HIS A 89 -5.46 -8.49 -2.98
N TYR A 90 -6.57 -9.22 -2.87
CA TYR A 90 -7.50 -9.15 -1.74
C TYR A 90 -7.42 -10.40 -0.87
N GLY A 91 -6.67 -10.33 0.23
CA GLY A 91 -6.49 -11.41 1.20
C GLY A 91 -5.58 -12.54 0.72
N ARG A 92 -5.36 -12.68 -0.60
CA ARG A 92 -4.49 -13.68 -1.22
C ARG A 92 -3.81 -13.12 -2.46
N GLU A 93 -2.62 -13.62 -2.78
CA GLU A 93 -1.85 -13.26 -3.97
C GLU A 93 -2.58 -13.54 -5.29
N ASP A 94 -3.43 -14.57 -5.35
CA ASP A 94 -4.16 -14.96 -6.57
C ASP A 94 -5.59 -14.39 -6.66
N ARG A 95 -6.11 -13.78 -5.58
CA ARG A 95 -7.43 -13.16 -5.56
C ARG A 95 -7.32 -11.70 -5.98
N VAL A 96 -7.33 -11.45 -7.28
CA VAL A 96 -7.17 -10.11 -7.85
C VAL A 96 -8.51 -9.49 -8.22
N VAL A 97 -8.71 -8.24 -7.78
CA VAL A 97 -9.87 -7.40 -8.07
C VAL A 97 -9.46 -6.01 -8.57
N GLU A 98 -10.43 -5.20 -8.94
CA GLU A 98 -10.23 -3.81 -9.36
C GLU A 98 -9.59 -2.96 -8.22
N SER A 99 -8.68 -2.06 -8.60
CA SER A 99 -7.95 -1.20 -7.67
C SER A 99 -8.42 0.25 -7.81
N GLN A 100 -9.11 0.74 -6.78
CA GLN A 100 -9.76 2.04 -6.77
C GLN A 100 -8.98 3.13 -6.01
N ILE A 101 -7.78 2.82 -5.49
CA ILE A 101 -6.96 3.82 -4.80
C ILE A 101 -6.60 4.98 -5.71
N SER A 102 -6.42 6.18 -5.16
CA SER A 102 -6.03 7.36 -5.90
C SER A 102 -4.71 7.21 -6.66
N ASN A 103 -4.51 8.04 -7.69
CA ASN A 103 -3.21 8.18 -8.37
C ASN A 103 -2.33 9.27 -7.74
N VAL A 104 -2.88 10.03 -6.77
CA VAL A 104 -2.16 11.01 -5.96
C VAL A 104 -1.58 10.27 -4.75
N PRO A 105 -0.25 10.25 -4.52
CA PRO A 105 0.37 9.42 -3.49
C PRO A 105 -0.20 9.62 -2.07
N GLU A 106 -0.48 10.86 -1.70
CA GLU A 106 -1.04 11.25 -0.41
C GLU A 106 -2.45 10.66 -0.22
N GLU A 107 -3.31 10.83 -1.22
CA GLU A 107 -4.67 10.27 -1.20
C GLU A 107 -4.65 8.73 -1.28
N ALA A 108 -3.74 8.16 -2.06
CA ALA A 108 -3.58 6.71 -2.17
C ALA A 108 -3.15 6.06 -0.84
N LEU A 109 -2.26 6.75 -0.10
CA LEU A 109 -1.90 6.35 1.26
C LEU A 109 -3.11 6.38 2.18
N ARG A 110 -3.90 7.47 2.14
CA ARG A 110 -5.12 7.59 2.96
C ARG A 110 -6.13 6.50 2.62
N ASP A 111 -6.42 6.28 1.35
CA ASP A 111 -7.31 5.22 0.88
C ASP A 111 -6.88 3.85 1.45
N PHE A 112 -5.58 3.56 1.38
CA PHE A 112 -5.06 2.27 1.83
C PHE A 112 -5.05 2.13 3.35
N LEU A 113 -4.64 3.16 4.09
CA LEU A 113 -4.64 3.10 5.57
C LEU A 113 -6.06 3.15 6.15
N LEU A 114 -7.03 3.78 5.48
CA LEU A 114 -8.45 3.67 5.83
C LEU A 114 -8.95 2.23 5.69
N PHE A 115 -8.57 1.55 4.60
CA PHE A 115 -8.87 0.14 4.41
C PHE A 115 -8.23 -0.73 5.50
N VAL A 116 -6.95 -0.51 5.81
CA VAL A 116 -6.21 -1.22 6.87
C VAL A 116 -6.92 -1.03 8.21
N ARG A 117 -7.19 0.21 8.61
CA ARG A 117 -7.88 0.54 9.86
C ARG A 117 -9.24 -0.15 9.97
N GLY A 118 -10.04 -0.11 8.90
CA GLY A 118 -11.35 -0.77 8.87
C GLY A 118 -11.27 -2.29 9.00
N LYS A 119 -10.17 -2.91 8.58
CA LYS A 119 -9.92 -4.35 8.72
C LYS A 119 -9.31 -4.75 10.07
N MET A 120 -8.67 -3.83 10.79
CA MET A 120 -8.14 -4.08 12.13
C MET A 120 -9.23 -4.05 13.22
N HIS A 121 -10.34 -3.35 12.97
CA HIS A 121 -11.43 -3.17 13.94
C HIS A 121 -12.70 -4.02 13.66
N LEU A 122 -12.55 -5.12 12.91
CA LEU A 122 -13.58 -6.14 12.66
C LEU A 122 -13.01 -7.52 13.00
#